data_AF-A0A956HAM7-F1
#
_entry.id   AF-A0A956HAM7-F1
#
_cell.length_a   1.000
_cell.length_b   1.000
_cell.length_c   1.000
_cell.angle_alpha   90.00
_cell.angle_beta   90.00
_cell.angle_gamma   90.00
#
_symmetry.space_group_name_H-M   'P 1'
#
loop_
_entity.id
_entity.type
_entity.pdbx_description
1 polymer ?
#
loop_
_entity_poly.entity_id
_entity_poly.type
_entity_poly.pdbx_seq_one_letter_code
_entity_poly.pdbx_strand_id
1 'polypeptide(L)'
;MQTREPCLVRVQLFEGPLDLLLHLIKKNEVDIYDIPIAVITEQYIEYLEFMKDIDLQVVGEYLVIAAELSLIKSRMLLPKPVIEEDETDPRAELVKRLIEYQKYKDAAS
;
A
#
# COMPACT_ATOMS: atom_id res chain seq x y z
N MET A 1 -22.69 34.14 13.49
CA MET A 1 -22.21 32.92 14.17
C MET A 1 -22.48 31.76 13.25
N GLN A 2 -21.46 31.22 12.59
CA GLN A 2 -21.60 30.02 11.78
C GLN A 2 -20.43 29.11 12.16
N THR A 3 -20.70 28.24 13.13
CA THR A 3 -19.80 27.17 13.53
C THR A 3 -19.60 26.28 12.31
N ARG A 4 -18.45 26.40 11.65
CA ARG A 4 -17.98 25.40 10.71
C ARG A 4 -17.79 24.14 11.54
N GLU A 5 -18.69 23.18 11.36
CA GLU A 5 -18.52 21.82 11.83
C GLU A 5 -17.09 21.39 11.43
N PRO A 6 -16.28 20.84 12.35
CA PRO A 6 -14.98 20.33 11.97
C PRO A 6 -15.26 19.27 10.93
N CYS A 7 -14.79 19.51 9.71
CA CYS A 7 -14.86 18.57 8.61
C CYS A 7 -13.95 17.39 9.01
N LEU A 8 -14.50 16.50 9.83
CA LEU A 8 -13.99 15.17 10.15
C LEU A 8 -14.11 14.34 8.88
N VAL A 9 -13.43 14.76 7.81
CA VAL A 9 -13.30 13.97 6.58
C VAL A 9 -12.28 12.90 6.92
N ARG A 10 -12.79 11.86 7.59
CA ARG A 10 -12.22 10.51 7.74
C ARG A 10 -10.76 10.44 7.31
N VAL A 11 -9.86 10.91 8.18
CA VAL A 11 -8.57 10.24 8.26
C VAL A 11 -8.98 8.85 8.73
N GLN A 12 -9.10 7.92 7.79
CA GLN A 12 -9.24 6.51 8.13
C GLN A 12 -7.98 6.24 8.94
N LEU A 13 -8.15 6.05 10.27
CA LEU A 13 -7.08 5.69 11.18
C LEU A 13 -6.64 4.28 10.78
N PHE A 14 -5.84 4.21 9.73
CA PHE A 14 -5.16 3.01 9.34
C PHE A 14 -4.09 2.75 10.39
N GLU A 15 -4.00 1.51 10.86
CA GLU A 15 -3.01 1.09 11.86
C GLU A 15 -1.60 0.93 11.26
N GLY A 16 -1.40 1.36 10.02
CA GLY A 16 -0.13 1.34 9.32
C GLY A 16 -0.27 1.20 7.80
N PRO A 17 0.85 1.16 7.07
CA PRO A 17 0.86 1.14 5.62
C PRO A 17 0.37 -0.18 5.01
N LEU A 18 0.48 -1.30 5.73
CA LEU A 18 -0.07 -2.60 5.31
C LEU A 18 -1.61 -2.59 5.35
N ASP A 19 -2.19 -1.90 6.34
CA ASP A 19 -3.64 -1.81 6.45
C ASP A 19 -4.24 -0.97 5.32
N LEU A 20 -3.58 0.14 5.00
CA LEU A 20 -3.89 0.95 3.82
C LEU A 20 -3.82 0.10 2.53
N LEU A 21 -2.78 -0.72 2.36
CA LEU A 21 -2.67 -1.59 1.20
C LEU A 21 -3.81 -2.60 1.11
N LEU A 22 -4.16 -3.27 2.22
CA LEU A 22 -5.31 -4.18 2.26
C LEU A 22 -6.62 -3.45 1.93
N HIS A 23 -6.79 -2.23 2.43
CA HIS A 23 -7.94 -1.40 2.08
C HIS A 23 -8.00 -1.10 0.58
N LEU A 24 -6.87 -0.71 -0.03
CA LEU A 24 -6.79 -0.44 -1.47
C LEU A 24 -7.06 -1.70 -2.30
N ILE A 25 -6.51 -2.86 -1.93
CA ILE A 25 -6.74 -4.14 -2.61
C ILE A 25 -8.24 -4.49 -2.58
N LYS A 26 -8.86 -4.39 -1.39
CA LYS A 26 -10.29 -4.66 -1.21
C LYS A 26 -11.18 -3.66 -1.97
N LYS A 27 -10.80 -2.38 -1.99
CA LYS A 27 -11.53 -1.31 -2.70
C LYS A 27 -11.50 -1.50 -4.22
N ASN A 28 -10.42 -2.02 -4.76
CA ASN A 28 -10.27 -2.29 -6.19
C ASN A 28 -10.79 -3.68 -6.60
N GLU A 29 -11.36 -4.45 -5.66
CA GLU A 29 -11.86 -5.82 -5.89
C GLU A 29 -10.81 -6.76 -6.52
N VAL A 30 -9.56 -6.59 -6.10
CA VAL A 30 -8.41 -7.35 -6.62
C VAL A 30 -8.09 -8.53 -5.70
N ASP A 31 -7.66 -9.64 -6.28
CA ASP A 31 -7.07 -10.75 -5.55
C ASP A 31 -5.71 -10.38 -4.92
N ILE A 32 -5.50 -10.75 -3.66
CA ILE A 32 -4.24 -10.51 -2.91
C ILE A 32 -3.03 -11.22 -3.54
N TYR A 33 -3.24 -12.29 -4.31
CA TYR A 33 -2.19 -13.00 -5.04
C TYR A 33 -1.88 -12.37 -6.40
N ASP A 34 -2.81 -11.59 -6.97
CA ASP A 34 -2.66 -10.96 -8.29
C ASP A 34 -2.83 -9.44 -8.25
N ILE A 35 -2.00 -8.79 -7.44
CA ILE A 35 -2.08 -7.35 -7.21
C ILE A 35 -1.52 -6.58 -8.43
N PRO A 36 -2.28 -5.66 -9.07
CA PRO A 36 -1.77 -4.76 -10.08
C PRO A 36 -0.95 -3.67 -9.39
N ILE A 37 0.34 -3.95 -9.17
CA ILE A 37 1.28 -3.08 -8.47
C ILE A 37 1.25 -1.66 -9.01
N ALA A 38 1.17 -1.47 -10.34
CA ALA A 38 1.12 -0.14 -10.94
C ALA A 38 -0.03 0.72 -10.39
N VAL A 39 -1.24 0.15 -10.32
CA VAL A 39 -2.47 0.83 -9.89
C VAL A 39 -2.47 1.07 -8.39
N ILE A 40 -2.08 0.06 -7.59
CA ILE A 40 -2.05 0.18 -6.14
C ILE A 40 -0.98 1.18 -5.70
N THR A 41 0.19 1.18 -6.33
CA THR A 41 1.26 2.15 -6.05
C THR A 41 0.81 3.58 -6.33
N GLU A 42 0.11 3.83 -7.43
CA GLU A 42 -0.42 5.16 -7.76
C GLU A 42 -1.44 5.64 -6.72
N GLN A 43 -2.40 4.79 -6.36
CA GLN A 43 -3.38 5.13 -5.32
C GLN A 43 -2.74 5.31 -3.94
N TYR A 44 -1.72 4.52 -3.63
CA TYR A 44 -0.97 4.63 -2.37
C TYR A 44 -0.24 5.96 -2.26
N ILE A 45 0.44 6.38 -3.34
CA ILE A 45 1.15 7.67 -3.39
C ILE A 45 0.15 8.83 -3.32
N GLU A 46 -0.97 8.77 -4.04
CA GLU A 46 -2.03 9.80 -3.97
C GLU A 46 -2.56 9.96 -2.54
N TYR A 47 -2.78 8.84 -1.84
CA TYR A 47 -3.21 8.86 -0.44
C TYR A 47 -2.12 9.42 0.49
N LEU A 48 -0.85 9.10 0.22
CA LEU A 48 0.29 9.61 0.96
C LEU A 48 0.47 11.12 0.79
N GLU A 49 0.27 11.65 -0.42
CA GLU A 49 0.28 13.09 -0.68
C GLU A 49 -0.84 13.81 0.09
N PHE A 50 -2.06 13.26 0.07
CA PHE A 50 -3.17 13.80 0.86
C PHE A 50 -2.89 13.80 2.37
N MET A 51 -2.27 12.74 2.90
CA MET A 51 -1.88 12.67 4.31
C MET A 51 -0.73 13.63 4.66
N LYS A 52 0.19 13.86 3.73
CA LYS A 52 1.33 14.75 3.94
C LYS A 52 0.90 16.21 4.15
N ASP A 53 -0.20 16.63 3.53
CA ASP A 53 -0.82 17.93 3.78
C ASP A 53 -1.49 18.04 5.17
N ILE A 54 -1.74 16.91 5.84
CA ILE A 54 -2.42 16.83 7.12
C ILE A 54 -1.43 16.64 8.28
N ASP A 55 -0.49 15.70 8.17
CA ASP A 55 0.49 15.39 9.22
C ASP A 55 1.77 14.75 8.66
N LEU A 56 2.88 15.50 8.64
CA LEU A 56 4.18 15.03 8.16
C LEU A 56 4.84 13.97 9.08
N GLN A 57 4.51 13.94 10.38
CA GLN A 57 5.14 13.02 11.34
C GLN A 57 4.70 11.58 11.11
N VAL A 58 3.47 11.37 10.65
CA VAL A 58 2.90 10.04 10.35
C VAL A 58 3.43 9.47 9.04
N VAL A 59 3.85 10.30 8.08
CA VAL A 59 4.24 9.87 6.73
C VAL A 59 5.52 9.02 6.70
N GLY A 60 6.38 9.10 7.72
CA GLY A 60 7.69 8.44 7.74
C GLY A 60 7.65 6.92 7.50
N GLU A 61 6.72 6.21 8.16
CA GLU A 61 6.57 4.75 7.99
C GLU A 61 5.99 4.37 6.62
N TYR A 62 5.19 5.26 6.02
CA TYR A 62 4.55 5.04 4.73
C TYR A 62 5.53 5.22 3.57
N LEU A 63 6.54 6.10 3.72
CA LEU A 63 7.57 6.30 2.70
C LEU A 63 8.39 5.03 2.43
N VAL A 64 8.60 4.18 3.45
CA VAL A 64 9.31 2.91 3.29
C VAL A 64 8.56 1.99 2.33
N ILE A 65 7.24 1.88 2.50
CA ILE A 65 6.39 1.07 1.62
C ILE A 65 6.24 1.70 0.24
N ALA A 66 6.17 3.03 0.13
CA ALA A 66 6.17 3.71 -1.17
C ALA A 66 7.45 3.41 -1.97
N ALA A 67 8.61 3.39 -1.31
CA ALA A 67 9.88 3.02 -1.93
C ALA A 67 9.91 1.55 -2.35
N GLU A 68 9.42 0.64 -1.51
CA GLU A 68 9.31 -0.80 -1.80
C GLU A 68 8.42 -1.04 -3.04
N LEU A 69 7.23 -0.42 -3.06
CA LEU A 69 6.30 -0.48 -4.20
C LEU A 69 6.91 0.09 -5.50
N SER A 70 7.66 1.19 -5.40
CA SER A 70 8.35 1.79 -6.55
C SER A 70 9.45 0.87 -7.09
N LEU A 71 10.17 0.18 -6.21
CA LEU A 71 11.17 -0.82 -6.59
C LEU A 71 10.52 -2.01 -7.31
N ILE A 72 9.42 -2.54 -6.77
CA ILE A 72 8.67 -3.65 -7.38
C ILE A 72 8.16 -3.23 -8.77
N LYS A 73 7.54 -2.04 -8.89
CA LYS A 73 7.08 -1.49 -10.18
C LYS A 73 8.23 -1.39 -11.19
N SER A 74 9.39 -0.89 -10.78
CA SER A 74 10.58 -0.79 -11.64
C SER A 74 11.05 -2.15 -12.13
N ARG A 75 11.20 -3.13 -11.23
CA ARG A 75 11.61 -4.51 -11.59
C ARG A 75 10.64 -5.17 -12.57
N MET A 76 9.34 -4.98 -12.38
CA MET A 76 8.32 -5.54 -13.29
C MET A 76 8.35 -4.91 -14.70
N LEU A 77 8.81 -3.67 -14.82
CA LEU A 77 8.90 -2.97 -16.11
C LEU A 77 10.22 -3.21 -16.84
N LEU A 78 11.25 -3.70 -16.14
CA LEU A 78 12.55 -3.97 -16.72
C LEU A 78 12.52 -5.26 -17.55
N PRO A 79 13.15 -5.28 -18.74
CA PRO A 79 13.29 -6.50 -19.53
C PRO A 79 14.15 -7.50 -18.75
N LYS A 80 13.60 -8.69 -18.47
CA LYS A 80 14.32 -9.75 -17.75
C LYS A 80 15.55 -10.19 -18.56
N PRO A 81 16.76 -10.18 -17.97
CA PRO A 81 17.91 -10.79 -18.61
C PRO A 81 17.64 -12.30 -18.77
N VAL A 82 17.97 -12.84 -19.95
CA VAL A 82 17.68 -14.23 -20.38
C VAL A 82 18.35 -15.30 -19.49
N ILE A 83 19.10 -14.91 -18.45
CA ILE A 83 20.03 -15.76 -17.71
C ILE A 83 19.51 -16.10 -16.29
N GLU A 84 18.48 -15.43 -15.78
CA GLU A 84 17.96 -15.68 -14.43
C GLU A 84 16.61 -16.41 -14.48
N GLU A 85 16.66 -17.74 -14.57
CA GLU A 85 15.47 -18.61 -14.50
C GLU A 85 14.85 -18.70 -13.08
N ASP A 86 15.52 -18.13 -12.07
CA ASP A 86 15.13 -18.20 -10.65
C ASP A 86 14.64 -16.84 -10.08
N GLU A 87 14.34 -15.85 -10.92
CA GLU A 87 13.80 -14.58 -10.43
C GLU A 87 12.38 -14.80 -9.88
N THR A 88 12.32 -15.02 -8.57
CA THR A 88 11.08 -15.14 -7.80
C THR A 88 10.24 -13.89 -8.04
N ASP A 89 8.92 -14.05 -8.13
CA ASP A 89 8.01 -12.93 -8.38
C ASP A 89 8.34 -11.76 -7.43
N PRO A 90 8.70 -10.57 -7.94
CA PRO A 90 9.14 -9.45 -7.09
C PRO A 90 8.06 -8.99 -6.11
N ARG A 91 6.79 -9.38 -6.29
CA ARG A 91 5.70 -9.09 -5.34
C ARG A 91 5.51 -10.14 -4.25
N ALA A 92 6.18 -11.31 -4.34
CA ALA A 92 5.93 -12.46 -3.47
C ALA A 92 6.12 -12.14 -1.97
N GLU A 93 7.17 -11.40 -1.63
CA GLU A 93 7.45 -11.00 -0.25
C GLU A 93 6.37 -10.07 0.31
N LEU A 94 5.92 -9.10 -0.48
CA LEU A 94 4.86 -8.17 -0.10
C LEU A 94 3.53 -8.92 0.12
N VAL A 95 3.16 -9.81 -0.80
CA VAL A 95 1.94 -10.63 -0.70
C VAL A 95 1.96 -11.47 0.56
N LYS A 96 3.09 -12.11 0.88
CA LYS A 96 3.24 -12.90 2.10
C LYS A 96 2.99 -12.06 3.35
N ARG A 97 3.59 -10.87 3.44
CA ARG A 97 3.40 -9.93 4.56
C ARG A 97 1.94 -9.49 4.70
N LEU A 98 1.27 -9.21 3.58
CA LEU A 98 -0.15 -8.81 3.58
C LEU A 98 -1.06 -9.95 4.06
N ILE A 99 -0.81 -11.19 3.65
CA ILE A 99 -1.56 -12.37 4.12
C ILE A 99 -1.33 -12.62 5.61
N GLU A 100 -0.09 -12.52 6.07
CA GLU A 100 0.23 -12.64 7.50
C GLU A 100 -0.48 -11.57 8.31
N TYR A 101 -0.40 -10.31 7.89
CA TYR A 101 -1.06 -9.19 8.55
C TYR A 101 -2.59 -9.36 8.57
N GLN A 102 -3.20 -9.77 7.45
CA GLN A 102 -4.63 -10.06 7.38
C GLN A 102 -5.04 -11.14 8.39
N LYS A 103 -4.29 -12.24 8.49
CA LYS A 103 -4.55 -13.30 9.48
C LYS A 103 -4.49 -12.80 10.92
N TYR A 104 -3.52 -11.94 11.25
CA TYR A 104 -3.44 -11.34 12.58
C TYR A 104 -4.63 -10.42 12.86
N LYS A 105 -5.07 -9.63 11.88
CA LYS A 105 -6.22 -8.73 12.00
C LYS A 105 -7.54 -9.50 12.20
N ASP A 106 -7.73 -10.59 11.45
CA ASP A 106 -8.89 -11.47 11.59
C ASP A 106 -8.90 -12.22 12.93
N ALA A 107 -7.73 -12.60 13.45
CA ALA A 107 -7.62 -13.28 14.75
C ALA A 107 -7.76 -12.34 15.96
N ALA A 108 -7.53 -11.04 15.78
CA ALA A 108 -7.69 -10.01 16.80
C ALA A 108 -9.09 -9.37 16.84
N SER A 109 -9.95 -9.68 15.85
CA SER A 109 -11.33 -9.17 15.74
C SER A 109 -12.37 -10.06 16.43
#